data_AF-A0A6B1DNV5-F1
#
_entry.id   AF-A0A6B1DNV5-F1
#
_cell.length_a   1.000
_cell.length_b   1.000
_cell.length_c   1.000
_cell.angle_alpha   90.00
_cell.angle_beta   90.00
_cell.angle_gamma   90.00
#
_symmetry.space_group_name_H-M   'P 1'
#
loop_
_entity.id
_entity.type
_entity.pdbx_description
1 polymer ?
#
loop_
_entity_poly.entity_id
_entity_poly.type
_entity_poly.pdbx_seq_one_letter_code
_entity_poly.pdbx_strand_id
1 'polypeptide(L)'
;MSQSETVLSRETFERLADEWLRERPHGVDIAQMTQRPAYQDIIDLGEPAVPWILQRLAHKPDHWFVALSSITGASPVPPASRGRLGKMTAGWLEWGRRQGYGTLVDVD
;
A
#
# COMPACT_ATOMS: atom_id res chain seq x y z
N MET A 1 -4.12 -29.42 -3.41
CA MET A 1 -4.22 -28.89 -2.04
C MET A 1 -3.30 -27.68 -1.95
N SER A 2 -3.85 -26.50 -1.68
CA SER A 2 -3.26 -25.47 -0.83
C SER A 2 -4.33 -24.41 -0.66
N GLN A 3 -5.13 -24.58 0.39
CA GLN A 3 -5.94 -23.52 0.91
C GLN A 3 -4.96 -22.51 1.54
N SER A 4 -4.62 -21.45 0.81
CA SER A 4 -4.09 -20.25 1.44
C SER A 4 -5.31 -19.46 1.88
N GLU A 5 -5.91 -19.88 2.97
CA GLU A 5 -6.83 -19.02 3.72
C GLU A 5 -5.93 -17.95 4.34
N THR A 6 -5.66 -16.88 3.58
CA THR A 6 -4.85 -15.77 4.05
C THR A 6 -5.59 -15.17 5.24
N VAL A 7 -5.14 -15.52 6.45
CA VAL A 7 -5.73 -15.01 7.68
C VAL A 7 -5.56 -13.49 7.67
N LEU A 8 -6.67 -12.76 7.59
CA LEU A 8 -6.71 -11.31 7.61
C LEU A 8 -6.21 -10.81 8.96
N SER A 9 -4.93 -10.46 9.01
CA SER A 9 -4.29 -9.93 10.23
C SER A 9 -3.20 -8.93 9.87
N ARG A 10 -2.88 -8.05 10.82
CA ARG A 10 -1.76 -7.12 10.69
C ARG A 10 -0.43 -7.86 10.51
N GLU A 11 -0.25 -8.99 11.20
CA GLU A 11 0.95 -9.81 11.08
C GLU A 11 1.11 -10.38 9.66
N THR A 12 0.01 -10.85 9.07
CA THR A 12 -0.02 -11.32 7.68
C THR A 12 0.38 -10.20 6.73
N PHE A 13 -0.18 -9.00 6.90
CA PHE A 13 0.18 -7.84 6.12
C PHE A 13 1.67 -7.49 6.23
N GLU A 14 2.22 -7.40 7.44
CA GLU A 14 3.64 -7.05 7.63
C GLU A 14 4.56 -8.09 7.00
N ARG A 15 4.25 -9.39 7.17
CA ARG A 15 5.00 -10.48 6.53
C ARG A 15 5.03 -10.33 5.01
N LEU A 16 3.87 -10.10 4.39
CA LEU A 16 3.75 -9.90 2.94
C LEU A 16 4.47 -8.62 2.49
N ALA A 17 4.37 -7.54 3.27
CA ALA A 17 5.04 -6.28 2.96
C ALA A 17 6.56 -6.41 2.99
N ASP A 18 7.12 -7.10 3.99
CA ASP A 18 8.56 -7.37 4.09
C ASP A 18 9.03 -8.36 3.01
N GLU A 19 8.22 -9.36 2.66
CA GLU A 19 8.48 -10.25 1.52
C GLU A 19 8.55 -9.47 0.21
N TRP A 20 7.56 -8.64 -0.07
CA TRP A 20 7.56 -7.77 -1.24
C TRP A 20 8.78 -6.85 -1.29
N LEU A 21 9.16 -6.23 -0.16
CA LEU A 21 10.33 -5.35 -0.07
C LEU A 21 11.64 -6.08 -0.41
N ARG A 22 11.76 -7.37 -0.06
CA ARG A 22 12.94 -8.20 -0.36
C ARG A 22 13.00 -8.66 -1.82
N GLU A 23 11.85 -8.98 -2.41
CA GLU A 23 11.80 -9.63 -3.73
C GLU A 23 11.60 -8.68 -4.90
N ARG A 24 11.06 -7.48 -4.65
CA ARG A 24 10.79 -6.53 -5.72
C ARG A 24 12.09 -6.07 -6.41
N PRO A 25 12.05 -5.84 -7.73
CA PRO A 25 13.20 -5.29 -8.43
C PRO A 25 13.50 -3.88 -7.94
N HIS A 26 14.77 -3.55 -7.82
CA HIS A 26 15.21 -2.17 -7.55
C HIS A 26 15.09 -1.37 -8.86
N GLY A 27 14.20 -0.37 -8.91
CA GLY A 27 14.02 0.48 -10.09
C GLY A 27 12.61 1.05 -10.20
N VAL A 28 12.31 1.67 -11.35
CA VAL A 28 11.05 2.37 -11.64
C VAL A 28 10.00 1.50 -12.34
N ASP A 29 10.23 0.18 -12.44
CA ASP A 29 9.32 -0.74 -13.12
C ASP A 29 8.14 -1.12 -12.21
N ILE A 30 7.19 -0.19 -12.10
CA ILE A 30 6.00 -0.32 -11.26
C ILE A 30 5.20 -1.57 -11.65
N ALA A 31 5.13 -1.90 -12.95
CA ALA A 31 4.40 -3.07 -13.43
C ALA A 31 4.99 -4.34 -12.80
N GLN A 32 6.31 -4.55 -12.88
CA GLN A 32 6.96 -5.70 -12.27
C GLN A 32 6.88 -5.72 -10.74
N MET A 33 6.86 -4.56 -10.07
CA MET A 33 6.68 -4.49 -8.61
C MET A 33 5.28 -4.93 -8.19
N THR A 34 4.26 -4.51 -8.93
CA THR A 34 2.85 -4.80 -8.62
C THR A 34 2.42 -6.21 -8.96
N GLN A 35 3.10 -6.87 -9.90
CA GLN A 35 2.83 -8.27 -10.28
C GLN A 35 3.41 -9.30 -9.29
N ARG A 36 4.15 -8.85 -8.25
CA ARG A 36 4.71 -9.76 -7.25
C ARG A 36 3.59 -10.43 -6.45
N PRO A 37 3.70 -11.73 -6.13
CA PRO A 37 2.65 -12.48 -5.44
C PRO A 37 2.30 -11.83 -4.10
N ALA A 38 3.31 -11.49 -3.28
CA ALA A 38 3.08 -10.80 -2.01
C ALA A 38 2.36 -9.44 -2.15
N TYR A 39 2.53 -8.74 -3.28
CA TYR A 39 1.82 -7.49 -3.53
C TYR A 39 0.34 -7.72 -3.88
N GLN A 40 0.06 -8.77 -4.67
CA GLN A 40 -1.32 -9.16 -4.99
C GLN A 40 -2.03 -9.70 -3.75
N ASP A 41 -1.35 -10.51 -2.92
CA ASP A 41 -1.91 -10.96 -1.64
C ASP A 41 -2.27 -9.79 -0.73
N ILE A 42 -1.47 -8.71 -0.70
CA ILE A 42 -1.81 -7.47 0.03
C ILE A 42 -3.07 -6.81 -0.53
N ILE A 43 -3.26 -6.80 -1.86
CA ILE A 43 -4.49 -6.29 -2.49
C ILE A 43 -5.69 -7.15 -2.08
N ASP A 44 -5.52 -8.47 -2.06
CA ASP A 44 -6.57 -9.44 -1.71
C ASP A 44 -6.98 -9.35 -0.23
N LEU A 45 -6.13 -8.81 0.66
CA LEU A 45 -6.54 -8.47 2.03
C LEU A 45 -7.65 -7.40 2.07
N GLY A 46 -7.80 -6.59 1.02
CA GLY A 46 -8.88 -5.62 0.89
C GLY A 46 -8.82 -4.44 1.87
N GLU A 47 -9.98 -3.84 2.16
CA GLU A 47 -10.11 -2.63 2.97
C GLU A 47 -9.41 -2.65 4.35
N PRO A 48 -9.38 -3.78 5.10
CA PRO A 48 -8.65 -3.87 6.37
C PRO A 48 -7.15 -3.54 6.26
N ALA A 49 -6.53 -3.74 5.10
CA ALA A 49 -5.12 -3.44 4.89
C ALA A 49 -4.82 -1.95 4.65
N VAL A 50 -5.82 -1.15 4.24
CA VAL A 50 -5.67 0.27 3.91
C VAL A 50 -4.95 1.07 5.00
N PRO A 51 -5.36 1.02 6.29
CA PRO A 51 -4.66 1.77 7.33
C PRO A 51 -3.20 1.35 7.50
N TRP A 52 -2.88 0.07 7.33
CA TRP A 52 -1.50 -0.43 7.46
C TRP A 52 -0.63 -0.02 6.27
N ILE A 53 -1.20 -0.02 5.06
CA ILE A 53 -0.52 0.49 3.86
C ILE A 53 -0.24 1.99 3.99
N LEU A 54 -1.21 2.77 4.50
CA LEU A 54 -1.04 4.20 4.75
C LEU A 54 0.04 4.48 5.80
N GLN A 55 0.11 3.69 6.88
CA GLN A 55 1.20 3.77 7.88
C GLN A 55 2.57 3.52 7.22
N ARG A 56 2.73 2.41 6.48
CA ARG A 56 3.98 2.12 5.76
C ARG A 56 4.36 3.26 4.80
N LEU A 57 3.39 3.80 4.08
CA LEU A 57 3.58 4.91 3.16
C LEU A 57 4.04 6.21 3.87
N ALA A 58 3.56 6.44 5.10
CA ALA A 58 3.99 7.57 5.93
C ALA A 58 5.44 7.42 6.43
N HIS A 59 5.80 6.24 6.95
CA HIS A 59 7.14 5.99 7.49
C HIS A 59 8.20 5.85 6.39
N LYS A 60 7.88 5.13 5.32
CA LYS A 60 8.80 4.87 4.21
C LYS A 60 8.05 4.96 2.87
N PRO A 61 8.02 6.15 2.25
CA PRO A 61 7.36 6.36 0.97
C PRO A 61 7.84 5.38 -0.09
N ASP A 62 6.90 4.67 -0.68
CA ASP A 62 7.17 3.64 -1.69
C ASP A 62 5.98 3.43 -2.62
N HIS A 63 6.09 2.50 -3.58
CA HIS A 63 5.10 2.23 -4.63
C HIS A 63 3.82 1.51 -4.14
N TRP A 64 3.26 1.97 -3.02
CA TRP A 64 2.01 1.48 -2.42
C TRP A 64 0.74 2.03 -3.07
N PHE A 65 0.87 3.04 -3.95
CA PHE A 65 -0.26 3.75 -4.55
C PHE A 65 -1.17 2.85 -5.39
N VAL A 66 -0.60 1.82 -6.03
CA VAL A 66 -1.39 0.87 -6.83
C VAL A 66 -2.24 0.00 -5.91
N ALA A 67 -1.66 -0.56 -4.84
CA ALA A 67 -2.43 -1.30 -3.85
C ALA A 67 -3.57 -0.46 -3.24
N LEU A 68 -3.27 0.77 -2.81
CA LEU A 68 -4.28 1.68 -2.28
C LEU A 68 -5.39 1.96 -3.31
N SER A 69 -5.04 2.23 -4.57
CA SER A 69 -6.02 2.47 -5.62
C SER A 69 -6.85 1.23 -5.95
N SER A 70 -6.24 0.04 -5.96
CA SER A 70 -6.93 -1.22 -6.25
C SER A 70 -7.91 -1.59 -5.15
N ILE A 71 -7.52 -1.41 -3.89
CA ILE A 71 -8.37 -1.73 -2.74
C ILE A 71 -9.51 -0.72 -2.58
N THR A 72 -9.19 0.58 -2.67
CA THR A 72 -10.15 1.64 -2.29
C THR A 72 -10.95 2.20 -3.47
N GLY A 73 -10.51 1.94 -4.71
CA GLY A 73 -11.02 2.60 -5.91
C GLY A 73 -10.71 4.10 -5.98
N ALA A 74 -10.02 4.68 -4.99
CA ALA A 74 -9.77 6.11 -4.92
C ALA A 74 -8.57 6.53 -5.79
N SER A 75 -8.61 7.79 -6.25
CA SER A 75 -7.49 8.41 -6.97
C SER A 75 -7.26 9.85 -6.49
N PRO A 76 -6.76 10.04 -5.24
CA PRO A 76 -6.61 11.37 -4.65
C PRO A 76 -5.42 12.16 -5.24
N VAL A 77 -4.58 11.51 -6.03
CA VAL A 77 -3.39 12.13 -6.63
C VAL A 77 -3.75 12.74 -8.00
N PRO A 78 -3.65 14.07 -8.17
CA PRO A 78 -3.92 14.69 -9.45
C PRO A 78 -2.88 14.28 -10.51
N PRO A 79 -3.23 14.27 -11.81
CA PRO A 79 -2.32 13.86 -12.89
C PRO A 79 -0.97 14.59 -12.88
N ALA A 80 -0.96 15.88 -12.55
CA ALA A 80 0.25 16.71 -12.47
C ALA A 80 1.24 16.31 -11.36
N SER A 81 0.78 15.52 -10.37
CA SER A 81 1.59 15.01 -9.27
C SER A 81 2.06 13.57 -9.48
N ARG A 82 1.60 12.88 -10.54
CA ARG A 82 2.03 11.51 -10.86
C ARG A 82 3.54 11.49 -11.14
N GLY A 83 4.20 10.43 -10.68
CA GLY A 83 5.66 10.29 -10.74
C GLY A 83 6.44 11.10 -9.70
N ARG A 84 5.77 11.94 -8.90
CA ARG A 84 6.42 12.71 -7.81
C ARG A 84 6.09 12.05 -6.48
N LEU A 85 6.93 11.08 -6.07
CA LEU A 85 6.71 10.22 -4.90
C LEU A 85 6.17 11.00 -3.68
N GLY A 86 6.84 12.08 -3.27
CA GLY A 86 6.41 12.89 -2.13
C GLY A 86 5.02 13.54 -2.29
N LYS A 87 4.66 14.04 -3.48
CA LYS A 87 3.32 14.59 -3.73
C LYS A 87 2.25 13.50 -3.75
N MET A 88 2.59 12.33 -4.28
CA MET A 88 1.70 11.17 -4.29
C MET A 88 1.43 10.69 -2.87
N THR A 89 2.49 10.56 -2.04
CA THR A 89 2.40 10.24 -0.61
C THR A 89 1.50 11.24 0.11
N ALA A 90 1.75 12.55 -0.04
CA ALA A 90 0.94 13.57 0.61
C ALA A 90 -0.55 13.46 0.26
N GLY A 91 -0.88 13.26 -1.02
CA GLY A 91 -2.26 13.12 -1.47
C GLY A 91 -2.97 11.89 -0.88
N TRP A 92 -2.27 10.77 -0.77
CA TRP A 92 -2.82 9.56 -0.15
C TRP A 92 -2.96 9.66 1.37
N LEU A 93 -2.01 10.29 2.06
CA LEU A 93 -2.11 10.52 3.50
C LEU A 93 -3.23 11.51 3.84
N GLU A 94 -3.39 12.60 3.06
CA GLU A 94 -4.50 13.53 3.24
C GLU A 94 -5.86 12.84 3.00
N TRP A 95 -5.96 12.05 1.92
CA TRP A 95 -7.15 11.23 1.68
C TRP A 95 -7.43 10.29 2.85
N GLY A 96 -6.40 9.60 3.36
CA GLY A 96 -6.51 8.70 4.50
C GLY A 96 -7.05 9.40 5.74
N ARG A 97 -6.54 10.60 6.05
CA ARG A 97 -7.04 11.43 7.15
C ARG A 97 -8.50 11.81 6.97
N ARG A 98 -8.92 12.18 5.75
CA ARG A 98 -10.32 12.53 5.43
C ARG A 98 -11.28 11.35 5.54
N GLN A 99 -10.81 10.12 5.30
CA GLN A 99 -11.60 8.89 5.47
C GLN A 99 -11.62 8.38 6.92
N GLY A 100 -10.93 9.02 7.86
CA GLY A 100 -10.87 8.60 9.26
C GLY A 100 -9.70 7.67 9.60
N TYR A 101 -8.79 7.39 8.67
CA TYR A 101 -7.55 6.64 8.95
C TYR A 101 -6.47 7.51 9.65
N GLY A 102 -6.77 8.78 9.92
CA GLY A 102 -5.82 9.78 10.45
C GLY A 102 -5.26 9.49 11.84
N THR A 103 -6.03 8.88 12.74
CA THR A 103 -5.53 8.48 14.08
C THR A 103 -4.52 7.34 14.01
N LEU A 104 -4.52 6.56 12.92
CA LEU A 104 -3.64 5.41 12.77
C LEU A 104 -2.29 5.78 12.14
N VAL A 105 -2.14 6.97 11.55
CA VAL A 105 -0.90 7.44 10.90
C VAL A 105 -0.08 8.39 11.77
N ASP A 106 -0.57 8.69 12.98
CA ASP A 106 0.08 9.52 14.00
C ASP A 106 0.49 8.60 15.16
N VAL A 107 1.40 7.67 14.89
CA VAL A 107 2.13 6.95 15.94
C VAL A 107 3.61 7.10 15.61
N ASP A 108 4.28 7.79 16.54
CA ASP A 108 5.70 8.12 16.64
C ASP A 108 6.66 7.08 15.99
#